data_AF-A0A0B7KJD0-F1
#
_entry.id   AF-A0A0B7KJD0-F1
#
_cell.length_a   1.000
_cell.length_b   1.000
_cell.length_c   1.000
_cell.angle_alpha   90.00
_cell.angle_beta   90.00
_cell.angle_gamma   90.00
#
_symmetry.space_group_name_H-M   'P 1'
#
loop_
_entity.id
_entity.type
_entity.pdbx_description
1 polymer ?
#
loop_
_entity_poly.entity_id
_entity_poly.type
_entity_poly.pdbx_seq_one_letter_code
_entity_poly.pdbx_strand_id
1 'polypeptide(L)'
;MRHTARKFVELIDYFDQGNNQKPRDKRYNRIKLVRLMYEYTYTEESKGNFLCVFFESAGTLLDDNFNSHLIDLSNPNTEAVIRDSIYNFADDLFKNFFLLLLYLAVLSILQEPYTFLSTPDRIAALRGACLIRDHHRCIITRLFDSKEAEKRINSIKLQGIVWFGNFKVFFEPVEQQAYTYCIDIFSPMILGDVLPVMRTLYLTESRTIDPPSPCLLAIHNAIAHILHLSAAGAYIDKILRDLEDQSVREDGLSELDLLVKLKLQLQGWLAG
;
A
#
# COMPACT_ATOMS: atom_id res chain seq x y z
N MET A 1 12.82 18.29 -16.23
CA MET A 1 11.68 17.42 -15.86
C MET A 1 11.10 16.62 -17.03
N ARG A 2 10.52 17.22 -18.09
CA ARG A 2 9.92 16.44 -19.21
C ARG A 2 10.86 15.41 -19.86
N HIS A 3 12.13 15.79 -20.05
CA HIS A 3 13.14 14.89 -20.60
C HIS A 3 13.42 13.68 -19.67
N THR A 4 13.57 13.95 -18.38
CA THR A 4 13.79 12.99 -17.31
C THR A 4 12.62 12.00 -17.16
N ALA A 5 11.39 12.49 -17.22
CA ALA A 5 10.18 11.67 -17.20
C ALA A 5 10.10 10.71 -18.40
N ARG A 6 10.36 11.22 -19.61
CA ARG A 6 10.38 10.39 -20.83
C ARG A 6 11.41 9.27 -20.73
N LYS A 7 12.62 9.60 -20.27
CA LYS A 7 13.70 8.62 -20.07
C LYS A 7 13.34 7.54 -19.05
N PHE A 8 12.70 7.93 -17.94
CA PHE A 8 12.20 6.98 -16.97
C PHE A 8 11.20 6.01 -17.60
N VAL A 9 10.21 6.51 -18.34
CA VAL A 9 9.21 5.67 -19.02
C VAL A 9 9.87 4.73 -20.03
N GLU A 10 10.76 5.22 -20.90
CA GLU A 10 11.48 4.40 -21.88
C GLU A 10 12.27 3.26 -21.20
N LEU A 11 12.96 3.56 -20.10
CA LEU A 11 13.74 2.60 -19.33
C LEU A 11 12.86 1.55 -18.64
N ILE A 12 11.77 1.97 -18.00
CA ILE A 12 10.83 1.06 -17.36
C ILE A 12 10.14 0.17 -18.41
N ASP A 13 9.71 0.73 -19.54
CA ASP A 13 9.10 -0.03 -20.64
C ASP A 13 10.04 -1.10 -21.19
N TYR A 14 11.34 -0.79 -21.37
CA TYR A 14 12.35 -1.77 -21.78
C TYR A 14 12.40 -2.98 -20.84
N PHE A 15 12.46 -2.74 -19.52
CA PHE A 15 12.54 -3.82 -18.53
C PHE A 15 11.19 -4.52 -18.25
N ASP A 16 10.07 -3.92 -18.63
CA ASP A 16 8.74 -4.50 -18.48
C ASP A 16 8.41 -5.48 -19.62
N GLN A 17 8.88 -5.20 -20.84
CA GLN A 17 8.65 -6.03 -22.05
C GLN A 17 9.20 -7.47 -21.92
N GLY A 18 10.20 -7.71 -21.06
CA GLY A 18 10.76 -9.04 -20.79
C GLY A 18 10.11 -9.81 -19.64
N ASN A 19 9.15 -9.21 -18.92
CA ASN A 19 8.70 -9.66 -17.58
C ASN A 19 7.31 -10.33 -17.54
N ASN A 20 6.79 -10.80 -18.68
CA ASN A 20 5.59 -11.66 -18.71
C ASN A 20 5.83 -13.06 -18.08
N GLN A 21 7.04 -13.36 -17.60
CA GLN A 21 7.33 -14.52 -16.78
C GLN A 21 7.06 -14.19 -15.31
N LYS A 22 6.40 -15.11 -14.58
CA LYS A 22 6.28 -15.05 -13.11
C LYS A 22 7.63 -14.61 -12.51
N PRO A 23 7.64 -13.71 -11.52
CA PRO A 23 8.86 -13.25 -10.87
C PRO A 23 9.80 -14.43 -10.62
N ARG A 24 11.01 -14.40 -11.21
CA ARG A 24 12.03 -15.46 -11.03
C ARG A 24 12.29 -15.75 -9.55
N ASP A 25 12.15 -14.70 -8.75
CA ASP A 25 12.17 -14.71 -7.31
C ASP A 25 10.71 -14.54 -6.83
N LYS A 26 10.19 -15.45 -5.99
CA LYS A 26 8.77 -15.58 -5.58
C LYS A 26 8.20 -14.39 -4.77
N ARG A 27 8.74 -13.18 -4.97
CA ARG A 27 8.38 -11.93 -4.30
C ARG A 27 7.27 -11.22 -5.07
N TYR A 28 7.58 -10.05 -5.63
CA TYR A 28 6.66 -9.16 -6.33
C TYR A 28 7.34 -8.59 -7.59
N ASN A 29 6.57 -7.99 -8.50
CA ASN A 29 7.10 -7.36 -9.70
C ASN A 29 7.66 -5.97 -9.36
N ARG A 30 8.99 -5.87 -9.24
CA ARG A 30 9.73 -4.65 -8.89
C ARG A 30 9.62 -3.54 -9.91
N ILE A 31 9.75 -3.87 -11.20
CA ILE A 31 9.62 -2.90 -12.30
C ILE A 31 8.23 -2.27 -12.26
N LYS A 32 7.20 -3.12 -12.12
CA LYS A 32 5.82 -2.66 -12.02
C LYS A 32 5.54 -1.87 -10.76
N LEU A 33 6.14 -2.22 -9.61
CA LEU A 33 6.04 -1.41 -8.39
C LEU A 33 6.57 0.02 -8.62
N VAL A 34 7.76 0.16 -9.21
CA VAL A 34 8.39 1.46 -9.49
C VAL A 34 7.58 2.25 -10.51
N ARG A 35 7.08 1.59 -11.57
CA ARG A 35 6.17 2.20 -12.56
C ARG A 35 4.94 2.78 -11.88
N LEU A 36 4.23 1.96 -11.09
CA LEU A 36 2.98 2.35 -10.45
C LEU A 36 3.21 3.46 -9.43
N MET A 37 4.33 3.44 -8.68
CA MET A 37 4.69 4.53 -7.79
C MET A 37 4.81 5.87 -8.52
N TYR A 38 5.40 5.88 -9.71
CA TYR A 38 5.45 7.07 -10.55
C TYR A 38 4.05 7.46 -11.07
N GLU A 39 3.28 6.52 -11.62
CA GLU A 39 1.96 6.78 -12.21
C GLU A 39 0.94 7.32 -11.20
N TYR A 40 0.97 6.82 -9.97
CA TYR A 40 0.07 7.23 -8.90
C TYR A 40 0.55 8.47 -8.12
N THR A 41 1.72 9.03 -8.43
CA THR A 41 2.09 10.35 -7.87
C THR A 41 1.22 11.45 -8.47
N TYR A 42 0.53 12.19 -7.59
CA TYR A 42 -0.56 13.08 -7.98
C TYR A 42 -0.09 14.37 -8.66
N THR A 43 0.94 15.04 -8.13
CA THR A 43 1.40 16.33 -8.65
C THR A 43 2.65 16.19 -9.51
N GLU A 44 2.81 17.10 -10.47
CA GLU A 44 4.02 17.18 -11.31
C GLU A 44 5.29 17.47 -10.48
N GLU A 45 5.14 18.20 -9.36
CA GLU A 45 6.22 18.43 -8.40
C GLU A 45 6.62 17.11 -7.70
N SER A 46 5.65 16.34 -7.20
CA SER A 46 5.92 15.04 -6.58
C SER A 46 6.53 14.05 -7.57
N LYS A 47 6.09 14.07 -8.84
CA LYS A 47 6.72 13.31 -9.93
C LYS A 47 8.17 13.74 -10.14
N GLY A 48 8.44 15.05 -10.13
CA GLY A 48 9.80 15.60 -10.19
C GLY A 48 10.68 15.06 -9.07
N ASN A 49 10.20 15.13 -7.83
CA ASN A 49 10.90 14.63 -6.65
C ASN A 49 11.14 13.12 -6.72
N PHE A 50 10.13 12.35 -7.14
CA PHE A 50 10.27 10.91 -7.34
C PHE A 50 11.38 10.60 -8.35
N LEU A 51 11.40 11.29 -9.48
CA LEU A 51 12.41 11.09 -10.51
C LEU A 51 13.82 11.46 -9.98
N CYS A 52 13.97 12.54 -9.23
CA CYS A 52 15.23 12.89 -8.59
C CYS A 52 15.73 11.76 -7.70
N VAL A 53 14.91 11.30 -6.74
CA VAL A 53 15.29 10.23 -5.82
C VAL A 53 15.57 8.91 -6.56
N PHE A 54 14.76 8.56 -7.56
CA PHE A 54 14.99 7.37 -8.38
C PHE A 54 16.37 7.42 -9.04
N PHE A 55 16.70 8.53 -9.72
CA PHE A 55 17.95 8.64 -10.46
C PHE A 55 19.17 8.81 -9.54
N GLU A 56 19.02 9.46 -8.38
CA GLU A 56 20.03 9.50 -7.34
C GLU A 56 20.31 8.09 -6.79
N SER A 57 19.26 7.33 -6.46
CA SER A 57 19.39 5.96 -5.94
C SER A 57 19.99 4.99 -6.95
N ALA A 58 19.74 5.20 -8.24
CA ALA A 58 20.29 4.38 -9.29
C ALA A 58 21.81 4.55 -9.48
N GLY A 59 22.40 5.58 -8.87
CA GLY A 59 23.83 5.83 -8.75
C GLY A 59 24.50 6.20 -10.08
N THR A 60 24.93 7.46 -10.23
CA THR A 60 25.98 7.99 -11.16
C THR A 60 26.01 7.56 -12.64
N LEU A 61 25.11 6.70 -13.11
CA LEU A 61 25.01 6.24 -14.51
C LEU A 61 24.38 7.28 -15.43
N LEU A 62 23.89 8.37 -14.86
CA LEU A 62 23.22 9.45 -15.55
C LEU A 62 23.90 10.75 -15.13
N ASP A 63 24.93 11.11 -15.90
CA ASP A 63 25.64 12.38 -15.81
C ASP A 63 24.69 13.56 -15.61
N ASP A 64 25.14 14.58 -14.87
CA ASP A 64 24.39 15.73 -14.30
C ASP A 64 23.54 16.50 -15.33
N ASN A 65 23.77 16.28 -16.62
CA ASN A 65 23.08 16.94 -17.71
C ASN A 65 21.80 16.23 -18.21
N PHE A 66 21.45 15.03 -17.73
CA PHE A 66 20.35 14.21 -18.28
C PHE A 66 20.39 14.03 -19.82
N ASN A 67 21.45 14.47 -20.52
CA ASN A 67 21.57 14.57 -21.98
C ASN A 67 22.31 13.37 -22.58
N SER A 68 22.52 12.29 -21.82
CA SER A 68 23.13 11.09 -22.39
C SER A 68 22.17 10.44 -23.38
N HIS A 69 22.47 10.61 -24.66
CA HIS A 69 21.85 9.91 -25.77
C HIS A 69 22.31 8.45 -25.88
N LEU A 70 23.00 7.89 -24.87
CA LEU A 70 23.67 6.59 -24.95
C LEU A 70 23.69 5.88 -23.58
N ILE A 71 22.53 5.52 -23.03
CA ILE A 71 22.52 4.30 -22.21
C ILE A 71 22.49 3.16 -23.22
N ASP A 72 23.64 2.56 -23.50
CA ASP A 72 23.71 1.40 -24.37
C ASP A 72 23.20 0.16 -23.64
N LEU A 73 21.88 -0.04 -23.70
CA LEU A 73 21.21 -1.23 -23.18
C LEU A 73 21.54 -2.50 -23.99
N SER A 74 22.20 -2.37 -25.15
CA SER A 74 22.73 -3.52 -25.90
C SER A 74 23.93 -4.15 -25.19
N ASN A 75 24.60 -3.42 -24.28
CA ASN A 75 25.67 -3.95 -23.45
C ASN A 75 25.08 -4.72 -22.25
N PRO A 76 25.29 -6.04 -22.14
CA PRO A 76 24.70 -6.86 -21.08
C PRO A 76 25.11 -6.42 -19.66
N ASN A 77 26.31 -5.87 -19.50
CA ASN A 77 26.79 -5.39 -18.20
C ASN A 77 26.04 -4.12 -17.78
N THR A 78 25.91 -3.15 -18.69
CA THR A 78 25.16 -1.91 -18.43
C THR A 78 23.69 -2.20 -18.17
N GLU A 79 23.09 -3.09 -18.98
CA GLU A 79 21.72 -3.54 -18.76
C GLU A 79 21.52 -4.17 -17.37
N ALA A 80 22.44 -5.06 -16.97
CA ALA A 80 22.37 -5.72 -15.67
C ALA A 80 22.48 -4.74 -14.50
N VAL A 81 23.41 -3.80 -14.56
CA VAL A 81 23.58 -2.79 -13.50
C VAL A 81 22.32 -1.95 -13.35
N ILE A 82 21.73 -1.49 -14.46
CA ILE A 82 20.51 -0.66 -14.41
C ILE A 82 19.34 -1.46 -13.85
N ARG A 83 19.17 -2.72 -14.28
CA ARG A 83 18.14 -3.61 -13.75
C ARG A 83 18.28 -3.78 -12.24
N ASP A 84 19.50 -4.02 -11.76
CA ASP A 84 19.79 -4.20 -10.34
C ASP A 84 19.53 -2.90 -9.56
N SER A 85 19.87 -1.74 -10.12
CA SER A 85 19.53 -0.43 -9.53
C SER A 85 18.02 -0.23 -9.38
N ILE A 86 17.21 -0.53 -10.41
CA ILE A 86 15.74 -0.44 -10.31
C ILE A 86 15.23 -1.42 -9.23
N TYR A 87 15.81 -2.62 -9.17
CA TYR A 87 15.39 -3.64 -8.21
C TYR A 87 15.70 -3.24 -6.77
N ASN A 88 16.87 -2.65 -6.54
CA ASN A 88 17.27 -2.12 -5.24
C ASN A 88 16.35 -0.98 -4.81
N PHE A 89 16.09 -0.01 -5.71
CA PHE A 89 15.16 1.07 -5.44
C PHE A 89 13.74 0.56 -5.11
N ALA A 90 13.25 -0.44 -5.85
CA ALA A 90 11.97 -1.08 -5.58
C ALA A 90 11.95 -1.75 -4.19
N ASP A 91 13.02 -2.49 -3.84
CA ASP A 91 13.15 -3.14 -2.55
C ASP A 91 13.25 -2.13 -1.39
N ASP A 92 13.85 -0.96 -1.61
CA ASP A 92 13.90 0.13 -0.64
C ASP A 92 12.53 0.78 -0.44
N LEU A 93 11.80 1.07 -1.52
CA LEU A 93 10.40 1.53 -1.44
C LEU A 93 9.53 0.51 -0.73
N PHE A 94 9.66 -0.76 -1.08
CA PHE A 94 8.90 -1.85 -0.47
C PHE A 94 9.14 -1.93 1.04
N LYS A 95 10.40 -1.99 1.47
CA LYS A 95 10.74 -2.18 2.89
C LYS A 95 10.44 -0.96 3.73
N ASN A 96 10.87 0.23 3.29
CA ASN A 96 10.84 1.42 4.11
C ASN A 96 9.48 2.16 4.06
N PHE A 97 8.70 1.97 3.00
CA PHE A 97 7.39 2.61 2.86
C PHE A 97 6.24 1.61 3.04
N PHE A 98 6.11 0.62 2.16
CA PHE A 98 4.92 -0.23 2.10
C PHE A 98 4.83 -1.23 3.26
N LEU A 99 5.93 -1.96 3.53
CA LEU A 99 5.97 -2.94 4.60
C LEU A 99 5.85 -2.26 5.96
N LEU A 100 6.52 -1.13 6.15
CA LEU A 100 6.42 -0.32 7.37
C LEU A 100 4.98 0.17 7.61
N LEU A 101 4.35 0.73 6.58
CA LEU A 101 2.97 1.22 6.66
C LEU A 101 2.00 0.10 7.06
N LEU A 102 2.13 -1.07 6.43
CA LEU A 102 1.24 -2.19 6.71
C LEU A 102 1.54 -2.85 8.06
N TYR A 103 2.80 -2.93 8.48
CA TYR A 103 3.18 -3.38 9.81
C TYR A 103 2.59 -2.46 10.90
N LEU A 104 2.68 -1.14 10.73
CA LEU A 104 2.06 -0.17 11.64
C LEU A 104 0.53 -0.30 11.67
N ALA A 105 -0.10 -0.55 10.52
CA ALA A 105 -1.54 -0.81 10.45
C ALA A 105 -1.93 -2.06 11.26
N VAL A 106 -1.15 -3.15 11.16
CA VAL A 106 -1.36 -4.38 11.94
C VAL A 106 -1.16 -4.14 13.43
N LEU A 107 -0.08 -3.46 13.84
CA LEU A 107 0.16 -3.12 15.24
C LEU A 107 -0.97 -2.26 15.85
N SER A 108 -1.52 -1.33 15.06
CA SER A 108 -2.64 -0.47 15.48
C SER A 108 -3.95 -1.23 15.70
N ILE A 109 -4.06 -2.45 15.15
CA ILE A 109 -5.22 -3.35 15.29
C ILE A 109 -5.02 -4.30 16.47
N LEU A 110 -3.78 -4.74 16.74
CA LEU A 110 -3.46 -5.72 17.79
C LEU A 110 -3.48 -5.15 19.23
N GLN A 111 -3.95 -3.92 19.45
CA GLN A 111 -4.05 -3.29 20.78
C GLN A 111 -2.74 -3.24 21.57
N GLU A 112 -1.58 -3.30 20.91
CA GLU A 112 -0.33 -2.94 21.57
C GLU A 112 -0.31 -1.41 21.76
N PRO A 113 0.12 -0.91 22.94
CA PRO A 113 -0.01 0.48 23.33
C PRO A 113 1.05 1.33 22.63
N TYR A 114 0.87 1.56 21.32
CA TYR A 114 1.70 2.49 20.58
C TYR A 114 1.08 3.89 20.66
N THR A 115 1.85 4.80 21.24
CA THR A 115 1.55 6.22 21.40
C THR A 115 1.48 6.91 20.04
N PHE A 116 0.33 6.81 19.37
CA PHE A 116 -0.05 7.77 18.35
C PHE A 116 -0.48 9.07 19.05
N LEU A 117 -0.32 10.21 18.38
CA LEU A 117 -0.49 11.60 18.88
C LEU A 117 -1.88 11.97 19.45
N SER A 118 -2.77 10.99 19.64
CA SER A 118 -4.04 11.08 20.36
C SER A 118 -4.05 10.02 21.45
N THR A 119 -4.45 10.38 22.67
CA THR A 119 -4.54 9.40 23.77
C THR A 119 -5.34 8.17 23.30
N PRO A 120 -4.90 6.93 23.62
CA PRO A 120 -5.62 5.71 23.25
C PRO A 120 -7.11 5.77 23.58
N ASP A 121 -7.45 6.45 24.68
CA ASP A 121 -8.82 6.71 25.13
C ASP A 121 -9.63 7.54 24.13
N ARG A 122 -9.04 8.55 23.49
CA ARG A 122 -9.72 9.37 22.47
C ARG A 122 -10.03 8.55 21.23
N ILE A 123 -9.10 7.70 20.79
CA ILE A 123 -9.31 6.82 19.62
C ILE A 123 -10.38 5.77 19.94
N ALA A 124 -10.34 5.17 21.14
CA ALA A 124 -11.37 4.24 21.59
C ALA A 124 -12.75 4.89 21.67
N ALA A 125 -12.84 6.12 22.21
CA ALA A 125 -14.08 6.88 22.28
C ALA A 125 -14.63 7.22 20.88
N LEU A 126 -13.79 7.66 19.94
CA LEU A 126 -14.18 7.92 18.55
C LEU A 126 -14.67 6.64 17.84
N ARG A 127 -13.96 5.51 18.01
CA ARG A 127 -14.38 4.20 17.49
C ARG A 127 -15.77 3.82 18.04
N GLY A 128 -15.98 3.99 19.34
CA GLY A 128 -17.27 3.77 19.99
C GLY A 128 -18.39 4.65 19.44
N ALA A 129 -18.11 5.95 19.27
CA ALA A 129 -19.07 6.90 18.69
C ALA A 129 -19.46 6.55 17.25
N CYS A 130 -18.48 6.15 16.42
CA CYS A 130 -18.74 5.69 15.04
C CYS A 130 -19.61 4.43 15.02
N LEU A 131 -19.31 3.44 15.87
CA LEU A 131 -20.12 2.21 15.96
C LEU A 131 -21.56 2.51 16.35
N ILE A 132 -21.78 3.33 17.39
CA ILE A 132 -23.14 3.69 17.83
C ILE A 132 -23.89 4.42 16.72
N ARG A 133 -23.25 5.43 16.10
CA ARG A 133 -23.83 6.21 15.00
C ARG A 133 -24.27 5.32 13.84
N ASP A 134 -23.43 4.35 13.46
CA ASP A 134 -23.69 3.50 12.30
C ASP A 134 -24.53 2.25 12.66
N HIS A 135 -25.10 2.21 13.87
CA HIS A 135 -25.86 1.08 14.42
C HIS A 135 -25.09 -0.23 14.36
N HIS A 136 -23.81 -0.16 14.72
CA HIS A 136 -22.87 -1.28 14.70
C HIS A 136 -22.67 -1.90 13.31
N ARG A 137 -23.02 -1.19 12.22
CA ARG A 137 -22.81 -1.65 10.85
C ARG A 137 -21.64 -0.94 10.21
N CYS A 138 -20.87 -1.68 9.41
CA CYS A 138 -19.86 -1.06 8.57
C CYS A 138 -20.50 -0.19 7.49
N ILE A 139 -19.94 1.00 7.30
CA ILE A 139 -20.40 1.97 6.29
C ILE A 139 -20.29 1.44 4.85
N ILE A 140 -19.35 0.52 4.60
CA ILE A 140 -19.10 -0.07 3.28
C ILE A 140 -20.08 -1.24 3.05
N THR A 141 -19.90 -2.33 3.80
CA THR A 141 -20.55 -3.61 3.57
C THR A 141 -21.93 -3.73 4.23
N ARG A 142 -22.28 -2.82 5.15
CA ARG A 142 -23.49 -2.87 6.01
C ARG A 142 -23.56 -4.08 6.95
N LEU A 143 -22.53 -4.92 6.99
CA LEU A 143 -22.42 -6.03 7.95
C LEU A 143 -22.12 -5.52 9.35
N PHE A 144 -22.48 -6.31 10.36
CA PHE A 144 -22.32 -5.92 11.77
C PHE A 144 -20.87 -6.08 12.25
N ASP A 145 -20.47 -5.23 13.19
CA ASP A 145 -19.22 -5.42 13.94
C ASP A 145 -19.25 -6.74 14.70
N SER A 146 -18.08 -7.33 14.96
CA SER A 146 -17.97 -8.67 15.54
C SER A 146 -18.79 -8.87 16.82
N LYS A 147 -18.80 -7.89 17.73
CA LYS A 147 -19.51 -8.02 19.02
C LYS A 147 -21.02 -7.99 18.83
N GLU A 148 -21.49 -7.16 17.92
CA GLU A 148 -22.92 -7.08 17.62
C GLU A 148 -23.38 -8.26 16.75
N ALA A 149 -22.51 -8.76 15.87
CA ALA A 149 -22.79 -9.91 15.03
C ALA A 149 -22.97 -11.19 15.86
N GLU A 150 -22.14 -11.38 16.90
CA GLU A 150 -22.25 -12.52 17.82
C GLU A 150 -23.55 -12.56 18.61
N LYS A 151 -24.15 -11.40 18.90
CA LYS A 151 -25.47 -11.32 19.53
C LYS A 151 -26.60 -11.66 18.56
N ARG A 152 -26.40 -11.47 17.25
CA ARG A 152 -27.40 -11.75 16.21
C ARG A 152 -27.11 -13.12 15.59
N ILE A 153 -27.87 -14.14 16.03
CA ILE A 153 -27.71 -15.58 15.75
C ILE A 153 -27.51 -15.98 14.25
N ASN A 154 -27.71 -15.08 13.27
CA ASN A 154 -27.53 -15.35 11.84
C ASN A 154 -26.77 -14.26 11.06
N SER A 155 -25.90 -13.48 11.70
CA SER A 155 -25.21 -12.37 11.01
C SER A 155 -23.75 -12.69 10.62
N ILE A 156 -23.38 -12.31 9.40
CA ILE A 156 -22.01 -12.45 8.88
C ILE A 156 -21.10 -11.47 9.62
N LYS A 157 -20.06 -11.99 10.27
CA LYS A 157 -19.05 -11.20 10.99
C LYS A 157 -18.29 -10.31 10.02
N LEU A 158 -17.97 -9.08 10.42
CA LEU A 158 -17.08 -8.23 9.63
C LEU A 158 -15.74 -7.95 10.32
N GLN A 159 -14.66 -8.14 9.55
CA GLN A 159 -13.34 -7.54 9.80
C GLN A 159 -13.11 -6.31 8.88
N GLY A 160 -14.04 -5.36 8.83
CA GLY A 160 -14.04 -4.27 7.83
C GLY A 160 -12.82 -3.36 7.93
N ILE A 161 -12.38 -3.14 9.17
CA ILE A 161 -11.16 -2.39 9.51
C ILE A 161 -9.91 -3.12 8.98
N VAL A 162 -9.91 -4.45 8.99
CA VAL A 162 -8.79 -5.26 8.49
C VAL A 162 -8.70 -5.14 6.98
N TRP A 163 -9.82 -5.23 6.26
CA TRP A 163 -9.81 -5.11 4.78
C TRP A 163 -9.39 -3.72 4.30
N PHE A 164 -9.86 -2.67 4.99
CA PHE A 164 -9.44 -1.29 4.71
C PHE A 164 -7.96 -1.08 5.08
N GLY A 165 -7.54 -1.44 6.30
CA GLY A 165 -6.16 -1.29 6.76
C GLY A 165 -5.14 -2.09 5.94
N ASN A 166 -5.53 -3.25 5.42
CA ASN A 166 -4.67 -4.11 4.60
C ASN A 166 -4.76 -3.82 3.10
N PHE A 167 -5.36 -2.69 2.71
CA PHE A 167 -5.46 -2.23 1.32
C PHE A 167 -6.05 -3.30 0.37
N LYS A 168 -7.03 -4.08 0.85
CA LYS A 168 -7.72 -5.10 0.04
C LYS A 168 -8.92 -4.51 -0.70
N VAL A 169 -9.56 -3.51 -0.10
CA VAL A 169 -10.66 -2.74 -0.69
C VAL A 169 -10.11 -1.52 -1.42
N PHE A 170 -10.75 -1.09 -2.50
CA PHE A 170 -10.40 0.13 -3.23
C PHE A 170 -11.66 0.96 -3.52
N PHE A 171 -11.47 2.25 -3.81
CA PHE A 171 -12.52 3.27 -3.88
C PHE A 171 -12.39 4.07 -5.17
N GLU A 172 -13.28 3.80 -6.12
CA GLU A 172 -13.36 4.56 -7.36
C GLU A 172 -14.37 5.70 -7.21
N PRO A 173 -13.94 6.97 -7.32
CA PRO A 173 -14.86 8.10 -7.21
C PRO A 173 -15.85 8.08 -8.38
N VAL A 174 -17.13 8.31 -8.07
CA VAL A 174 -18.16 8.45 -9.10
C VAL A 174 -18.17 9.89 -9.61
N GLU A 175 -18.06 10.06 -10.92
CA GLU A 175 -18.04 11.39 -11.54
C GLU A 175 -19.28 12.22 -11.14
N GLN A 176 -19.05 13.50 -10.85
CA GLN A 176 -20.08 14.48 -10.50
C GLN A 176 -20.89 14.14 -9.22
N GLN A 177 -20.48 13.14 -8.44
CA GLN A 177 -21.13 12.77 -7.18
C GLN A 177 -20.14 12.87 -6.02
N ALA A 178 -20.18 14.01 -5.31
CA ALA A 178 -19.30 14.24 -4.18
C ALA A 178 -19.47 13.15 -3.11
N TYR A 179 -18.34 12.68 -2.57
CA TYR A 179 -18.26 11.63 -1.55
C TYR A 179 -18.93 10.30 -1.93
N THR A 180 -19.16 10.06 -3.22
CA THR A 180 -19.74 8.81 -3.71
C THR A 180 -18.68 8.00 -4.42
N TYR A 181 -18.60 6.71 -4.07
CA TYR A 181 -17.59 5.80 -4.54
C TYR A 181 -18.21 4.47 -4.95
N CYS A 182 -17.71 3.89 -6.05
CA CYS A 182 -17.80 2.47 -6.28
C CYS A 182 -16.71 1.80 -5.44
N ILE A 183 -17.13 0.97 -4.49
CA ILE A 183 -16.23 0.30 -3.56
C ILE A 183 -16.18 -1.17 -3.94
N ASP A 184 -14.96 -1.68 -4.14
CA ASP A 184 -14.74 -3.04 -4.63
C ASP A 184 -13.47 -3.66 -4.02
N ILE A 185 -13.23 -4.94 -4.29
CA ILE A 185 -12.12 -5.74 -3.77
C ILE A 185 -11.41 -6.45 -4.93
N PHE A 186 -10.08 -6.50 -4.88
CA PHE A 186 -9.31 -7.17 -5.94
C PHE A 186 -9.49 -8.70 -5.98
N SER A 187 -9.97 -9.31 -4.89
CA SER A 187 -10.22 -10.75 -4.77
C SER A 187 -11.69 -11.01 -4.45
N PRO A 188 -12.52 -11.31 -5.46
CA PRO A 188 -13.96 -11.50 -5.28
C PRO A 188 -14.31 -12.76 -4.47
N MET A 189 -13.38 -13.69 -4.27
CA MET A 189 -13.61 -14.90 -3.46
C MET A 189 -13.96 -14.61 -1.99
N ILE A 190 -13.69 -13.39 -1.50
CA ILE A 190 -13.85 -13.03 -0.09
C ILE A 190 -15.19 -12.34 0.18
N LEU A 191 -15.62 -11.46 -0.72
CA LEU A 191 -16.77 -10.56 -0.54
C LEU A 191 -17.61 -10.40 -1.83
N GLY A 192 -17.54 -11.35 -2.77
CA GLY A 192 -18.18 -11.24 -4.08
C GLY A 192 -19.71 -11.13 -4.06
N ASP A 193 -20.36 -11.60 -2.99
CA ASP A 193 -21.81 -11.43 -2.81
C ASP A 193 -22.19 -10.06 -2.20
N VAL A 194 -21.18 -9.28 -1.77
CA VAL A 194 -21.34 -7.99 -1.06
C VAL A 194 -20.75 -6.81 -1.84
N LEU A 195 -19.73 -7.06 -2.67
CA LEU A 195 -19.00 -6.07 -3.48
C LEU A 195 -18.97 -6.54 -4.97
N PRO A 196 -18.92 -5.62 -5.95
CA PRO A 196 -18.81 -4.16 -5.81
C PRO A 196 -20.09 -3.50 -5.33
N VAL A 197 -19.96 -2.33 -4.72
CA VAL A 197 -21.12 -1.57 -4.25
C VAL A 197 -20.91 -0.06 -4.35
N MET A 198 -21.95 0.67 -4.76
CA MET A 198 -21.94 2.13 -4.69
C MET A 198 -22.35 2.62 -3.30
N ARG A 199 -21.55 3.53 -2.74
CA ARG A 199 -21.81 4.15 -1.44
C ARG A 199 -21.47 5.62 -1.48
N THR A 200 -22.41 6.41 -0.98
CA THR A 200 -22.14 7.79 -0.60
C THR A 200 -21.74 7.83 0.87
N LEU A 201 -20.51 8.25 1.14
CA LEU A 201 -19.90 8.25 2.47
C LEU A 201 -20.14 9.58 3.22
N TYR A 202 -21.35 10.13 3.13
CA TYR A 202 -21.76 11.24 3.99
C TYR A 202 -22.11 10.74 5.38
N LEU A 203 -21.45 11.30 6.40
CA LEU A 203 -21.73 10.97 7.79
C LEU A 203 -22.91 11.80 8.29
N THR A 204 -24.14 11.32 8.04
CA THR A 204 -25.42 11.67 8.71
C THR A 204 -25.85 13.15 8.71
N GLU A 205 -27.15 13.40 8.84
CA GLU A 205 -27.71 14.77 8.90
C GLU A 205 -27.20 15.58 10.11
N SER A 206 -26.82 14.91 11.19
CA SER A 206 -26.36 15.54 12.44
C SER A 206 -24.94 16.11 12.36
N ARG A 207 -24.14 15.77 11.32
CA ARG A 207 -22.78 16.27 11.07
C ARG A 207 -21.84 16.29 12.28
N THR A 208 -22.01 15.38 13.24
CA THR A 208 -21.18 15.35 14.46
C THR A 208 -19.76 14.82 14.22
N ILE A 209 -19.50 14.22 13.06
CA ILE A 209 -18.20 13.70 12.63
C ILE A 209 -18.02 14.07 11.15
N ASP A 210 -16.88 14.65 10.80
CA ASP A 210 -16.55 15.02 9.42
C ASP A 210 -16.54 13.79 8.50
N PRO A 211 -16.96 13.93 7.22
CA PRO A 211 -16.89 12.83 6.27
C PRO A 211 -15.44 12.35 6.06
N PRO A 212 -15.24 11.11 5.61
CA PRO A 212 -13.91 10.63 5.23
C PRO A 212 -13.28 11.58 4.20
N SER A 213 -12.04 11.99 4.44
CA SER A 213 -11.31 12.88 3.54
C SER A 213 -11.16 12.23 2.15
N PRO A 214 -11.67 12.85 1.06
CA PRO A 214 -11.50 12.34 -0.29
C PRO A 214 -10.04 12.19 -0.69
N CYS A 215 -9.17 13.09 -0.21
CA CYS A 215 -7.73 13.01 -0.45
C CYS A 215 -7.11 11.77 0.21
N LEU A 216 -7.46 11.48 1.48
CA LEU A 216 -6.96 10.29 2.16
C LEU A 216 -7.49 9.00 1.52
N LEU A 217 -8.74 8.99 1.05
CA LEU A 217 -9.29 7.86 0.29
C LEU A 217 -8.59 7.68 -1.05
N ALA A 218 -8.23 8.76 -1.75
CA ALA A 218 -7.47 8.68 -3.00
C ALA A 218 -6.06 8.11 -2.78
N ILE A 219 -5.38 8.50 -1.69
CA ILE A 219 -4.09 7.94 -1.30
C ILE A 219 -4.23 6.44 -0.97
N HIS A 220 -5.26 6.08 -0.21
CA HIS A 220 -5.55 4.68 0.10
C HIS A 220 -5.78 3.86 -1.17
N ASN A 221 -6.61 4.38 -2.07
CA ASN A 221 -6.92 3.76 -3.36
C ASN A 221 -5.64 3.53 -4.19
N ALA A 222 -4.79 4.55 -4.29
CA ALA A 222 -3.51 4.47 -4.99
C ALA A 222 -2.62 3.35 -4.43
N ILE A 223 -2.43 3.31 -3.10
CA ILE A 223 -1.62 2.28 -2.44
C ILE A 223 -2.21 0.89 -2.66
N ALA A 224 -3.54 0.74 -2.59
CA ALA A 224 -4.22 -0.53 -2.83
C ALA A 224 -3.96 -1.06 -4.25
N HIS A 225 -4.10 -0.21 -5.26
CA HIS A 225 -3.76 -0.59 -6.64
C HIS A 225 -2.28 -0.90 -6.81
N ILE A 226 -1.37 -0.09 -6.26
CA ILE A 226 0.09 -0.34 -6.35
C ILE A 226 0.43 -1.71 -5.76
N LEU A 227 -0.05 -2.01 -4.55
CA LEU A 227 0.21 -3.27 -3.86
C LEU A 227 -0.37 -4.46 -4.61
N HIS A 228 -1.59 -4.34 -5.13
CA HIS A 228 -2.24 -5.41 -5.87
C HIS A 228 -1.57 -5.67 -7.22
N LEU A 229 -1.45 -4.65 -8.07
CA LEU A 229 -1.00 -4.79 -9.45
C LEU A 229 0.47 -5.19 -9.57
N SER A 230 1.31 -4.83 -8.57
CA SER A 230 2.70 -5.27 -8.47
C SER A 230 2.88 -6.63 -7.79
N ALA A 231 1.81 -7.21 -7.23
CA ALA A 231 1.84 -8.36 -6.32
C ALA A 231 2.61 -8.15 -5.00
N ALA A 232 3.03 -6.92 -4.68
CA ALA A 232 3.68 -6.59 -3.41
C ALA A 232 2.78 -6.88 -2.20
N GLY A 233 1.47 -6.64 -2.31
CA GLY A 233 0.51 -6.94 -1.25
C GLY A 233 0.45 -8.44 -0.92
N ALA A 234 0.45 -9.30 -1.93
CA ALA A 234 0.46 -10.76 -1.73
C ALA A 234 1.78 -11.25 -1.12
N TYR A 235 2.90 -10.60 -1.48
CA TYR A 235 4.20 -10.88 -0.88
C TYR A 235 4.26 -10.45 0.59
N ILE A 236 3.71 -9.30 0.95
CA ILE A 236 3.61 -8.89 2.36
C ILE A 236 2.72 -9.86 3.14
N ASP A 237 1.56 -10.25 2.61
CA ASP A 237 0.70 -11.23 3.29
C ASP A 237 1.45 -12.56 3.53
N LYS A 238 2.34 -12.95 2.61
CA LYS A 238 3.18 -14.14 2.79
C LYS A 238 4.19 -13.92 3.92
N ILE A 239 4.91 -12.81 3.92
CA ILE A 239 5.84 -12.47 5.02
C ILE A 239 5.09 -12.52 6.35
N LEU A 240 3.94 -11.85 6.47
CA LEU A 240 3.17 -11.81 7.72
C LEU A 240 2.70 -13.21 8.16
N ARG A 241 2.26 -14.07 7.23
CA ARG A 241 1.92 -15.47 7.55
C ARG A 241 3.14 -16.30 7.99
N ASP A 242 4.24 -16.23 7.25
CA ASP A 242 5.48 -16.94 7.57
C ASP A 242 6.01 -16.51 8.96
N LEU A 243 5.75 -15.26 9.37
CA LEU A 243 6.04 -14.73 10.69
C LEU A 243 5.10 -15.22 11.81
N GLU A 244 3.81 -15.37 11.52
CA GLU A 244 2.82 -15.96 12.46
C GLU A 244 3.10 -17.45 12.68
N ASP A 245 3.55 -18.17 11.65
CA ASP A 245 3.71 -19.62 11.66
C ASP A 245 5.04 -20.13 12.28
N GLN A 246 6.02 -19.26 12.55
CA GLN A 246 7.33 -19.58 13.18
C GLN A 246 7.86 -21.02 12.94
N SER A 247 7.95 -21.45 11.68
CA SER A 247 8.93 -22.46 11.30
C SER A 247 10.17 -21.74 10.78
N VAL A 248 11.27 -21.86 11.53
CA VAL A 248 12.59 -21.34 11.15
C VAL A 248 12.96 -21.95 9.80
N ARG A 249 13.00 -21.14 8.74
CA ARG A 249 13.47 -21.59 7.42
C ARG A 249 15.00 -21.70 7.45
N GLU A 250 15.52 -22.85 7.07
CA GLU A 250 16.95 -23.21 7.07
C GLU A 250 17.80 -22.44 6.03
N ASP A 251 17.20 -21.57 5.21
CA ASP A 251 17.86 -20.90 4.07
C ASP A 251 18.62 -19.61 4.43
N GLY A 252 18.74 -19.26 5.71
CA GLY A 252 19.64 -18.20 6.21
C GLY A 252 19.25 -16.76 5.84
N LEU A 253 18.25 -16.56 4.98
CA LEU A 253 17.61 -15.27 4.70
C LEU A 253 16.39 -15.09 5.62
N SER A 254 16.61 -15.15 6.93
CA SER A 254 15.49 -15.14 7.87
C SER A 254 14.77 -13.79 7.82
N GLU A 255 13.47 -13.83 7.54
CA GLU A 255 12.55 -12.68 7.63
C GLU A 255 12.51 -12.10 9.07
N LEU A 256 13.10 -12.79 10.04
CA LEU A 256 13.49 -12.32 11.37
C LEU A 256 14.49 -11.16 11.35
N ASP A 257 15.47 -11.14 10.44
CA ASP A 257 16.44 -10.04 10.34
C ASP A 257 15.74 -8.75 9.85
N LEU A 258 14.76 -8.92 8.95
CA LEU A 258 13.88 -7.84 8.49
C LEU A 258 12.99 -7.31 9.63
N LEU A 259 12.48 -8.19 10.50
CA LEU A 259 11.71 -7.82 11.69
C LEU A 259 12.53 -7.07 12.73
N VAL A 260 13.73 -7.57 13.05
CA VAL A 260 14.64 -6.90 13.99
C VAL A 260 14.97 -5.51 13.47
N LYS A 261 15.25 -5.38 12.17
CA LYS A 261 15.49 -4.08 11.54
C LYS A 261 14.28 -3.16 11.60
N LEU A 262 13.07 -3.63 11.27
CA LEU A 262 11.83 -2.83 11.34
C LEU A 262 11.54 -2.36 12.77
N LYS A 263 11.70 -3.24 13.76
CA LYS A 263 11.48 -2.93 15.18
C LYS A 263 12.50 -1.89 15.68
N LEU A 264 13.77 -2.03 15.31
CA LEU A 264 14.82 -1.07 15.66
C LEU A 264 14.64 0.28 14.96
N GLN A 265 14.24 0.29 13.68
CA GLN A 265 13.94 1.53 12.95
C GLN A 265 12.79 2.31 13.59
N LEU A 266 11.71 1.61 13.98
CA LEU A 266 10.58 2.21 14.69
C LEU A 266 10.98 2.77 16.06
N GLN A 267 11.82 2.05 16.82
CA GLN A 267 12.35 2.55 18.10
C GLN A 267 13.22 3.80 17.91
N GLY A 268 14.04 3.85 16.86
CA GLY A 268 14.86 5.01 16.53
C GLY A 268 14.05 6.24 16.10
N TRP A 269 12.96 6.05 15.36
CA TRP A 269 12.08 7.14 14.92
C TRP A 269 11.24 7.73 16.08
N LEU A 270 10.93 6.93 17.09
CA LEU A 270 10.14 7.35 18.25
C LEU A 270 10.98 7.97 19.38
N ALA A 271 12.30 7.83 19.32
CA ALA A 271 13.24 8.38 20.31
C ALA A 271 13.87 9.73 19.90
N GLY A 272 13.47 10.28 18.75
CA GLY A 272 13.95 11.54 18.18
C GLY A 272 12.93 12.68 18.25
#